data_AF-A0A430V704-F1
#
_entry.id   AF-A0A430V704-F1
#
_cell.length_a   1.000
_cell.length_b   1.000
_cell.length_c   1.000
_cell.angle_alpha   90.00
_cell.angle_beta   90.00
_cell.angle_gamma   90.00
#
_symmetry.space_group_name_H-M   'P 1'
#
loop_
_entity.id
_entity.type
_entity.pdbx_description
1 polymer ?
#
loop_
_entity_poly.entity_id
_entity_poly.type
_entity_poly.pdbx_seq_one_letter_code
_entity_poly.pdbx_strand_id
1 'polypeptide(L)'
;CPHCGHPLGPLDLVPILSYLLLKGRCRYCRSPISPRYPLVEALTGGLFLLASRFYPPGVEALLVFAFLAFLVALSFLDLDTFELPDSLTYGLLFLGLLSAYLLSFPRPFAEALDGALIAAGVLGLVAGYGGLFLRRFREARAEVPVGPHQVHMAALFGALLGPGVGMALAFLTWALSARTGRPVVLPDRITLPLLPLAWLLAPYLGADLLSTLKGSFLAAGGLALAGGLYWAFKPQGETEEEPIAMGYGDVKLLGALGAWLGLYSLLALFLGVLFGALVGLAFRQRKIPFGPYLALGGIVAFFYGEALWRAYLAWLGL
;
A
#
# COMPACT_ATOMS: atom_id res chain seq x y z
N CYS A 1 8.21 1.46 30.46
CA CYS A 1 7.70 2.83 30.68
C CYS A 1 8.60 3.80 29.93
N PRO A 2 8.05 4.72 29.11
CA PRO A 2 8.87 5.65 28.32
C PRO A 2 9.68 6.66 29.15
N HIS A 3 9.26 6.95 30.39
CA HIS A 3 9.97 7.90 31.24
C HIS A 3 11.07 7.27 32.10
N CYS A 4 10.81 6.14 32.75
CA CYS A 4 11.78 5.52 33.67
C CYS A 4 12.49 4.29 33.10
N GLY A 5 12.19 3.88 31.87
CA GLY A 5 12.79 2.69 31.24
C GLY A 5 12.34 1.35 31.83
N HIS A 6 11.59 1.34 32.94
CA HIS A 6 11.17 0.09 33.60
C HIS A 6 10.34 -0.80 32.66
N PRO A 7 10.69 -2.08 32.48
CA PRO A 7 9.92 -3.02 31.66
C PRO A 7 8.59 -3.34 32.35
N LEU A 8 7.48 -3.15 31.63
CA LEU A 8 6.13 -3.33 32.18
C LEU A 8 5.77 -4.81 32.30
N GLY A 9 5.12 -5.20 33.40
CA GLY A 9 4.63 -6.57 33.58
C GLY A 9 3.33 -6.83 32.81
N PRO A 10 2.89 -8.10 32.67
CA PRO A 10 1.66 -8.45 31.93
C PRO A 10 0.39 -7.73 32.44
N LEU A 11 0.28 -7.53 33.76
CA LEU A 11 -0.85 -6.83 34.37
C LEU A 11 -0.86 -5.31 34.09
N ASP A 12 0.27 -4.74 33.68
CA ASP A 12 0.36 -3.33 33.27
C ASP A 12 0.07 -3.17 31.76
N LEU A 13 -0.04 -4.29 31.04
CA LEU A 13 -0.29 -4.35 29.59
C LEU A 13 -1.73 -4.80 29.27
N VAL A 14 -2.60 -5.02 30.28
CA VAL A 14 -4.02 -5.27 30.04
C VAL A 14 -4.62 -3.96 29.54
N PRO A 15 -5.04 -3.83 28.26
CA PRO A 15 -5.18 -2.55 27.54
C PRO A 15 -5.77 -1.35 28.34
N ILE A 16 -6.98 -0.92 28.00
CA ILE A 16 -7.64 0.26 28.58
C ILE A 16 -7.76 0.12 30.10
N LEU A 17 -7.90 -1.12 30.60
CA LEU A 17 -8.08 -1.42 32.02
C LEU A 17 -6.87 -1.00 32.86
N SER A 18 -5.64 -1.30 32.42
CA SER A 18 -4.43 -0.92 33.16
C SER A 18 -4.32 0.59 33.27
N TYR A 19 -4.62 1.32 32.19
CA TYR A 19 -4.59 2.77 32.18
C TYR A 19 -5.60 3.38 33.16
N LEU A 20 -6.85 2.89 33.15
CA LEU A 20 -7.91 3.37 34.04
C LEU A 20 -7.60 3.07 35.50
N LEU A 21 -7.16 1.85 35.81
CA LEU A 21 -6.81 1.44 37.19
C LEU A 21 -5.63 2.25 37.73
N LEU A 22 -4.65 2.56 36.88
CA LEU A 22 -3.48 3.37 37.25
C LEU A 22 -3.73 4.89 37.15
N LYS A 23 -4.96 5.32 36.81
CA LYS A 23 -5.37 6.73 36.64
C LYS A 23 -4.45 7.48 35.68
N GLY A 24 -4.06 6.84 34.58
CA GLY A 24 -3.22 7.41 33.53
C GLY A 24 -1.79 7.72 33.95
N ARG A 25 -1.25 7.03 34.96
CA ARG A 25 0.13 7.22 35.44
C ARG A 25 0.89 5.90 35.47
N CYS A 26 2.21 5.97 35.33
CA CYS A 26 3.06 4.79 35.51
C CYS A 26 2.99 4.29 36.96
N ARG A 27 2.87 2.97 37.15
CA ARG A 27 2.88 2.33 38.48
C ARG A 27 4.15 2.64 39.28
N TYR A 28 5.30 2.67 38.59
CA TYR A 28 6.63 2.73 39.21
C TYR A 28 7.11 4.17 39.45
N CYS A 29 7.10 5.02 38.41
CA CYS A 29 7.63 6.39 38.50
C CYS A 29 6.55 7.47 38.63
N ARG A 30 5.24 7.12 38.62
CA ARG A 30 4.09 8.03 38.73
C ARG A 30 4.00 9.11 37.64
N SER A 31 4.87 9.09 36.64
CA SER A 31 4.81 10.00 35.49
C SER A 31 3.49 9.80 34.74
N PRO A 32 2.89 10.85 34.17
CA PRO A 32 1.71 10.72 33.33
C PRO A 32 2.01 9.85 32.10
N ILE A 33 1.02 9.07 31.68
CA ILE A 33 1.04 8.30 30.42
C ILE A 33 0.06 8.98 29.45
N SER A 34 0.51 9.18 28.21
CA SER A 34 -0.30 9.80 27.17
C SER A 34 -1.65 9.07 26.98
N PRO A 35 -2.77 9.78 26.84
CA PRO A 35 -4.07 9.18 26.54
C PRO A 35 -4.12 8.53 25.15
N ARG A 36 -3.10 8.75 24.31
CA ARG A 36 -2.98 8.10 23.01
C ARG A 36 -3.02 6.57 23.11
N TYR A 37 -2.34 5.97 24.10
CA TYR A 37 -2.29 4.51 24.26
C TYR A 37 -3.68 3.88 24.46
N PRO A 38 -4.47 4.28 25.48
CA PRO A 38 -5.81 3.71 25.66
C PRO A 38 -6.77 4.06 24.51
N LEU A 39 -6.56 5.17 23.79
CA LEU A 39 -7.35 5.49 22.60
C LEU A 39 -7.06 4.53 21.43
N VAL A 40 -5.79 4.21 21.17
CA VAL A 40 -5.40 3.23 20.14
C VAL A 40 -5.94 1.84 20.50
N GLU A 41 -5.87 1.47 21.77
CA GLU A 41 -6.42 0.21 22.28
C GLU A 41 -7.95 0.16 22.14
N ALA A 42 -8.65 1.25 22.49
CA ALA A 42 -10.10 1.35 22.32
C ALA A 42 -10.52 1.30 20.86
N LEU A 43 -9.80 1.99 19.97
CA LEU A 43 -10.03 1.91 18.53
C LEU A 43 -9.85 0.47 18.03
N THR A 44 -8.75 -0.18 18.39
CA THR A 44 -8.44 -1.56 17.96
C THR A 44 -9.50 -2.54 18.48
N GLY A 45 -9.85 -2.46 19.76
CA GLY A 45 -10.91 -3.27 20.36
C GLY A 45 -12.28 -3.01 19.71
N GLY A 46 -12.61 -1.74 19.42
CA GLY A 46 -13.82 -1.36 18.71
C GLY A 46 -13.89 -1.94 17.29
N LEU A 47 -12.78 -1.92 16.55
CA LEU A 47 -12.68 -2.54 15.24
C LEU A 47 -12.80 -4.08 15.30
N PHE A 48 -12.26 -4.73 16.33
CA PHE A 48 -12.43 -6.18 16.53
C PHE A 48 -13.88 -6.53 16.89
N LEU A 49 -14.54 -5.72 17.71
CA LEU A 49 -15.97 -5.85 18.02
C LEU A 49 -16.84 -5.62 16.78
N LEU A 50 -16.45 -4.72 15.88
CA LEU A 50 -17.12 -4.56 14.59
C LEU A 50 -16.92 -5.81 13.73
N ALA A 51 -15.69 -6.29 13.59
CA ALA A 51 -15.36 -7.47 12.80
C ALA A 51 -16.08 -8.73 13.28
N SER A 52 -16.27 -8.92 14.60
CA SER A 52 -16.99 -10.06 15.16
C SER A 52 -18.50 -10.06 14.86
N ARG A 53 -19.06 -8.95 14.34
CA ARG A 53 -20.42 -8.94 13.79
C ARG A 53 -20.53 -9.60 12.42
N PHE A 54 -19.43 -9.63 11.67
CA PHE A 54 -19.38 -10.17 10.31
C PHE A 54 -18.78 -11.57 10.26
N TYR A 55 -17.80 -11.85 11.14
CA TYR A 55 -17.06 -13.11 11.14
C TYR A 55 -17.26 -13.85 12.47
N PRO A 56 -17.75 -15.10 12.46
CA PRO A 56 -17.84 -15.91 13.67
C PRO A 56 -16.44 -16.24 14.21
N PRO A 57 -16.32 -16.59 15.51
CA PRO A 57 -15.04 -17.00 16.08
C PRO A 57 -14.38 -18.13 15.27
N GLY A 58 -13.19 -17.88 14.74
CA GLY A 58 -12.48 -18.80 13.86
C GLY A 58 -11.19 -18.20 13.30
N VAL A 59 -10.52 -18.95 12.41
CA VAL A 59 -9.26 -18.51 11.78
C VAL A 59 -9.46 -17.26 10.93
N GLU A 60 -10.58 -17.17 10.19
CA GLU A 60 -10.93 -16.00 9.39
C GLU A 60 -11.06 -14.74 10.25
N ALA A 61 -11.79 -14.81 11.37
CA ALA A 61 -11.90 -13.68 12.30
C ALA A 61 -10.53 -13.26 12.87
N LEU A 62 -9.65 -14.22 13.19
CA LEU A 62 -8.29 -13.93 13.63
C LEU A 62 -7.46 -13.23 12.55
N LEU A 63 -7.60 -13.64 11.29
CA LEU A 63 -6.94 -12.99 10.15
C LEU A 63 -7.46 -11.57 9.95
N VAL A 64 -8.76 -11.33 10.10
CA VAL A 64 -9.36 -9.98 10.04
C VAL A 64 -8.86 -9.12 11.19
N PHE A 65 -8.75 -9.66 12.41
CA PHE A 65 -8.17 -8.93 13.54
C PHE A 65 -6.70 -8.57 13.28
N ALA A 66 -5.91 -9.49 12.71
CA ALA A 66 -4.55 -9.20 12.30
C ALA A 66 -4.51 -8.09 11.24
N PHE A 67 -5.30 -8.19 10.16
CA PHE A 67 -5.43 -7.15 9.13
C PHE A 67 -5.72 -5.77 9.75
N LEU A 68 -6.71 -5.67 10.62
CA LEU A 68 -7.08 -4.44 11.31
C LEU A 68 -5.96 -3.91 12.20
N ALA A 69 -5.29 -4.79 12.95
CA ALA A 69 -4.17 -4.40 13.82
C ALA A 69 -2.99 -3.86 13.01
N PHE A 70 -2.66 -4.47 11.87
CA PHE A 70 -1.63 -3.97 10.95
C PHE A 70 -2.00 -2.58 10.42
N LEU A 71 -3.25 -2.37 9.99
CA LEU A 71 -3.70 -1.07 9.48
C LEU A 71 -3.67 0.01 10.56
N VAL A 72 -4.09 -0.30 11.78
CA VAL A 72 -4.01 0.62 12.92
C VAL A 72 -2.55 0.96 13.21
N ALA A 73 -1.67 -0.05 13.31
CA ALA A 73 -0.25 0.16 13.58
C ALA A 73 0.42 1.03 12.49
N LEU A 74 0.22 0.69 11.21
CA LEU A 74 0.74 1.46 10.07
C LEU A 74 0.21 2.90 10.07
N SER A 75 -1.07 3.12 10.39
CA SER A 75 -1.64 4.46 10.48
C SER A 75 -0.95 5.31 11.54
N PHE A 76 -0.76 4.78 12.75
CA PHE A 76 -0.15 5.55 13.83
C PHE A 76 1.35 5.75 13.64
N LEU A 77 2.04 4.83 12.97
CA LEU A 77 3.43 4.98 12.57
C LEU A 77 3.57 6.09 11.52
N ASP A 78 2.73 6.07 10.47
CA ASP A 78 2.76 7.11 9.44
C ASP A 78 2.39 8.50 10.00
N LEU A 79 1.45 8.56 10.96
CA LEU A 79 1.13 9.80 11.69
C LEU A 79 2.33 10.38 12.46
N ASP A 80 3.23 9.52 12.94
CA ASP A 80 4.37 9.94 13.76
C ASP A 80 5.62 10.24 12.94
N THR A 81 5.91 9.41 11.94
CA THR A 81 7.19 9.44 11.23
C THR A 81 7.07 9.76 9.74
N PHE A 82 5.87 9.83 9.16
CA PHE A 82 5.65 9.91 7.71
C PHE A 82 6.27 8.74 6.93
N GLU A 83 6.50 7.61 7.61
CA GLU A 83 7.13 6.44 7.04
C GLU A 83 6.30 5.19 7.34
N LEU A 84 6.23 4.29 6.35
CA LEU A 84 5.55 3.01 6.44
C LEU A 84 6.62 1.90 6.47
N PRO A 85 6.84 1.21 7.62
CA PRO A 85 7.89 0.21 7.73
C PRO A 85 7.68 -0.97 6.78
N ASP A 86 8.75 -1.36 6.10
CA ASP A 86 8.73 -2.46 5.13
C ASP A 86 8.33 -3.80 5.75
N SER A 87 8.74 -4.05 7.00
CA SER A 87 8.38 -5.27 7.73
C SER A 87 6.87 -5.40 7.93
N LEU A 88 6.17 -4.29 8.17
CA LEU A 88 4.72 -4.28 8.38
C LEU A 88 3.96 -4.29 7.05
N THR A 89 4.39 -3.52 6.05
CA THR A 89 3.71 -3.47 4.74
C THR A 89 3.85 -4.79 3.98
N TYR A 90 5.06 -5.35 3.87
CA TYR A 90 5.26 -6.67 3.27
C TYR A 90 4.72 -7.80 4.14
N GLY A 91 4.73 -7.64 5.47
CA GLY A 91 4.07 -8.58 6.38
C GLY A 91 2.57 -8.67 6.11
N LEU A 92 1.90 -7.53 5.90
CA LEU A 92 0.48 -7.48 5.56
C LEU A 92 0.19 -8.06 4.17
N LEU A 93 1.04 -7.74 3.18
CA LEU A 93 0.95 -8.31 1.83
C LEU A 93 1.09 -9.84 1.87
N PHE A 94 2.12 -10.33 2.56
CA PHE A 94 2.39 -11.76 2.70
C PHE A 94 1.23 -12.48 3.39
N LEU A 95 0.72 -11.93 4.50
CA LEU A 95 -0.41 -12.52 5.23
C LEU A 95 -1.67 -12.59 4.35
N GLY A 96 -1.94 -11.56 3.54
CA GLY A 96 -3.07 -11.54 2.60
C GLY A 96 -2.93 -12.60 1.52
N LEU A 97 -1.77 -12.70 0.87
CA LEU A 97 -1.53 -13.71 -0.17
C LEU A 97 -1.52 -15.14 0.41
N LEU A 98 -0.95 -15.32 1.61
CA LEU A 98 -0.90 -16.63 2.28
C LEU A 98 -2.30 -17.11 2.69
N SER A 99 -3.12 -16.22 3.26
CA SER A 99 -4.50 -16.55 3.60
C SER A 99 -5.34 -16.85 2.37
N ALA A 100 -5.16 -16.10 1.28
CA ALA A 100 -5.83 -16.38 0.00
C ALA A 100 -5.39 -17.73 -0.61
N TYR A 101 -4.11 -18.08 -0.49
CA TYR A 101 -3.58 -19.37 -0.98
C TYR A 101 -4.08 -20.57 -0.16
N LEU A 102 -4.02 -20.48 1.18
CA LEU A 102 -4.33 -21.61 2.05
C LEU A 102 -5.83 -21.79 2.31
N LEU A 103 -6.58 -20.69 2.37
CA LEU A 103 -7.97 -20.68 2.82
C LEU A 103 -8.95 -20.13 1.78
N SER A 104 -8.47 -19.62 0.64
CA SER A 104 -9.30 -18.83 -0.30
C SER A 104 -10.01 -17.65 0.37
N PHE A 105 -9.40 -17.10 1.42
CA PHE A 105 -9.94 -16.04 2.26
C PHE A 105 -9.04 -14.80 2.23
N PRO A 106 -9.59 -13.58 2.23
CA PRO A 106 -11.01 -13.25 2.02
C PRO A 106 -11.44 -13.45 0.57
N ARG A 107 -10.49 -13.71 -0.33
CA ARG A 107 -10.71 -13.94 -1.76
C ARG A 107 -9.81 -15.08 -2.26
N PRO A 108 -10.15 -15.69 -3.42
CA PRO A 108 -9.28 -16.65 -4.08
C PRO A 108 -7.91 -16.05 -4.40
N PHE A 109 -6.87 -16.89 -4.38
CA PHE A 109 -5.48 -16.47 -4.60
C PHE A 109 -5.27 -15.66 -5.89
N ALA A 110 -5.90 -16.04 -7.00
CA ALA A 110 -5.75 -15.33 -8.27
C ALA A 110 -6.27 -13.88 -8.17
N GLU A 111 -7.41 -13.65 -7.51
CA GLU A 111 -7.96 -12.32 -7.29
C GLU A 111 -7.11 -11.50 -6.31
N ALA A 112 -6.59 -12.13 -5.26
CA ALA A 112 -5.69 -11.50 -4.30
C ALA A 112 -4.38 -11.05 -4.97
N LEU A 113 -3.77 -11.92 -5.79
CA LEU A 113 -2.56 -11.60 -6.52
C LEU A 113 -2.80 -10.50 -7.55
N ASP A 114 -3.82 -10.64 -8.40
CA ASP A 114 -4.19 -9.61 -9.38
C ASP A 114 -4.50 -8.28 -8.69
N GLY A 115 -5.22 -8.31 -7.57
CA GLY A 115 -5.51 -7.13 -6.75
C GLY A 115 -4.25 -6.46 -6.24
N ALA A 116 -3.32 -7.21 -5.65
CA ALA A 116 -2.07 -6.68 -5.15
C ALA A 116 -1.23 -6.02 -6.24
N LEU A 117 -1.09 -6.71 -7.37
CA LEU A 117 -0.32 -6.21 -8.51
C LEU A 117 -1.00 -4.98 -9.14
N ILE A 118 -2.30 -5.04 -9.43
CA ILE A 118 -3.01 -3.90 -10.04
C ILE A 118 -2.96 -2.67 -9.12
N ALA A 119 -3.20 -2.85 -7.83
CA ALA A 119 -3.26 -1.73 -6.90
C ALA A 119 -1.87 -1.04 -6.76
N ALA A 120 -0.81 -1.82 -6.58
CA ALA A 120 0.56 -1.29 -6.58
C ALA A 120 0.93 -0.64 -7.92
N GLY A 121 0.55 -1.26 -9.04
CA GLY A 121 0.82 -0.74 -10.38
C GLY A 121 0.11 0.58 -10.66
N VAL A 122 -1.16 0.71 -10.28
CA VAL A 122 -1.94 1.95 -10.42
C VAL A 122 -1.29 3.09 -9.64
N LEU A 123 -1.01 2.91 -8.35
CA LEU A 123 -0.43 3.98 -7.55
C LEU A 123 1.02 4.27 -7.94
N GLY A 124 1.79 3.25 -8.32
CA GLY A 124 3.13 3.41 -8.87
C GLY A 124 3.15 4.27 -10.14
N LEU A 125 2.20 4.03 -11.06
CA LEU A 125 2.06 4.87 -12.26
C LEU A 125 1.57 6.27 -11.96
N VAL A 126 0.60 6.44 -11.05
CA VAL A 126 0.14 7.76 -10.59
C VAL A 126 1.30 8.56 -10.00
N ALA A 127 2.13 7.93 -9.16
CA ALA A 127 3.35 8.54 -8.63
C ALA A 127 4.35 8.90 -9.73
N GLY A 128 4.52 8.03 -10.73
CA GLY A 128 5.34 8.28 -11.92
C GLY A 128 4.91 9.51 -12.71
N TYR A 129 3.65 9.57 -13.13
CA TYR A 129 3.08 10.71 -13.85
C TYR A 129 3.12 11.99 -13.01
N GLY A 130 2.74 11.91 -11.73
CA GLY A 130 2.79 13.04 -10.81
C GLY A 130 4.23 13.56 -10.67
N GLY A 131 5.20 12.67 -10.52
CA GLY A 131 6.62 12.99 -10.46
C GLY A 131 7.14 13.67 -11.73
N LEU A 132 6.77 13.16 -12.91
CA LEU A 132 7.16 13.76 -14.18
C LEU A 132 6.55 15.16 -14.38
N PHE A 133 5.26 15.31 -14.03
CA PHE A 133 4.54 16.56 -14.16
C PHE A 133 5.05 17.63 -13.19
N LEU A 134 5.27 17.29 -11.92
CA LEU A 134 5.82 18.19 -10.91
C LEU A 134 7.24 18.67 -11.27
N ARG A 135 8.02 17.81 -11.94
CA ARG A 135 9.35 18.16 -12.47
C ARG A 135 9.30 18.93 -13.79
N ARG A 136 8.12 19.30 -14.29
CA ARG A 136 7.90 19.97 -15.59
C ARG A 136 8.55 19.21 -16.74
N PHE A 137 8.30 17.90 -16.81
CA PHE A 137 8.83 16.99 -17.83
C PHE A 137 10.37 16.87 -17.83
N ARG A 138 11.05 17.27 -16.74
CA ARG A 138 12.47 16.99 -16.54
C ARG A 138 12.67 15.57 -16.02
N GLU A 139 13.69 14.93 -16.57
CA GLU A 139 14.01 13.54 -16.27
C GLU A 139 14.48 13.36 -14.82
N ALA A 140 14.01 12.29 -14.18
CA ALA A 140 14.47 11.84 -12.88
C ALA A 140 15.86 11.19 -12.98
N ARG A 141 16.67 11.25 -11.92
CA ARG A 141 17.87 10.41 -11.85
C ARG A 141 17.41 8.95 -11.73
N ALA A 142 17.91 8.09 -12.62
CA ALA A 142 17.61 6.67 -12.58
C ALA A 142 18.39 5.97 -11.45
N GLU A 143 17.69 5.15 -10.69
CA GLU A 143 18.24 4.37 -9.59
C GLU A 143 18.82 3.03 -10.09
N VAL A 144 19.83 2.52 -9.38
CA VAL A 144 20.50 1.26 -9.70
C VAL A 144 20.47 0.36 -8.45
N PRO A 145 20.11 -0.93 -8.57
CA PRO A 145 19.84 -1.66 -9.81
C PRO A 145 18.38 -1.64 -10.28
N VAL A 146 17.45 -1.23 -9.40
CA VAL A 146 16.00 -1.17 -9.68
C VAL A 146 15.42 0.14 -9.15
N GLY A 147 14.49 0.72 -9.91
CA GLY A 147 13.84 1.98 -9.57
C GLY A 147 12.58 2.24 -10.41
N PRO A 148 11.96 3.43 -10.27
CA PRO A 148 10.67 3.78 -10.89
C PRO A 148 10.66 3.67 -12.42
N HIS A 149 11.75 4.02 -13.11
CA HIS A 149 11.83 3.92 -14.57
C HIS A 149 11.53 2.52 -15.10
N GLN A 150 12.01 1.49 -14.40
CA GLN A 150 11.75 0.11 -14.81
C GLN A 150 10.28 -0.26 -14.59
N VAL A 151 9.62 0.30 -13.56
CA VAL A 151 8.18 0.10 -13.32
C VAL A 151 7.37 0.67 -14.47
N HIS A 152 7.74 1.86 -14.95
CA HIS A 152 7.10 2.49 -16.11
C HIS A 152 7.35 1.70 -17.40
N MET A 153 8.57 1.18 -17.60
CA MET A 153 8.87 0.30 -18.73
C MET A 153 8.06 -0.99 -18.65
N ALA A 154 7.95 -1.60 -17.47
CA ALA A 154 7.14 -2.79 -17.25
C ALA A 154 5.68 -2.51 -17.64
N ALA A 155 5.11 -1.36 -17.26
CA ALA A 155 3.78 -0.96 -17.72
C ALA A 155 3.69 -0.81 -19.24
N LEU A 156 4.62 -0.10 -19.87
CA LEU A 156 4.60 0.13 -21.32
C LEU A 156 4.66 -1.19 -22.10
N PHE A 157 5.62 -2.06 -21.78
CA PHE A 157 5.73 -3.36 -22.44
C PHE A 157 4.62 -4.32 -22.01
N GLY A 158 4.10 -4.18 -20.79
CA GLY A 158 2.92 -4.90 -20.31
C GLY A 158 1.67 -4.54 -21.10
N ALA A 159 1.53 -3.27 -21.50
CA ALA A 159 0.47 -2.79 -22.38
C ALA A 159 0.58 -3.39 -23.79
N LEU A 160 1.80 -3.34 -24.37
CA LEU A 160 2.05 -3.68 -25.77
C LEU A 160 2.14 -5.18 -26.03
N LEU A 161 2.72 -5.94 -25.09
CA LEU A 161 3.13 -7.34 -25.28
C LEU A 161 2.53 -8.29 -24.23
N GLY A 162 1.73 -7.76 -23.30
CA GLY A 162 1.14 -8.50 -22.19
C GLY A 162 2.02 -8.51 -20.93
N PRO A 163 1.41 -8.79 -19.76
CA PRO A 163 2.02 -8.56 -18.46
C PRO A 163 3.29 -9.39 -18.21
N GLY A 164 3.29 -10.66 -18.63
CA GLY A 164 4.44 -11.55 -18.45
C GLY A 164 5.68 -11.09 -19.22
N VAL A 165 5.50 -10.64 -20.47
CA VAL A 165 6.60 -10.11 -21.30
C VAL A 165 7.09 -8.78 -20.72
N GLY A 166 6.18 -7.89 -20.30
CA GLY A 166 6.52 -6.64 -19.65
C GLY A 166 7.36 -6.84 -18.39
N MET A 167 6.97 -7.77 -17.51
CA MET A 167 7.74 -8.13 -16.32
C MET A 167 9.10 -8.73 -16.68
N ALA A 168 9.14 -9.69 -17.62
CA ALA A 168 10.39 -10.36 -18.00
C ALA A 168 11.42 -9.36 -18.55
N LEU A 169 11.00 -8.42 -19.41
CA LEU A 169 11.87 -7.36 -19.91
C LEU A 169 12.35 -6.44 -18.78
N ALA A 170 11.46 -6.08 -17.86
CA ALA A 170 11.84 -5.24 -16.73
C ALA A 170 12.85 -5.93 -15.79
N PHE A 171 12.65 -7.21 -15.45
CA PHE A 171 13.63 -8.00 -14.71
C PHE A 171 14.95 -8.17 -15.46
N LEU A 172 14.92 -8.31 -16.78
CA LEU A 172 16.13 -8.33 -17.61
C LEU A 172 16.87 -7.00 -17.51
N THR A 173 16.18 -5.86 -17.64
CA THR A 173 16.80 -4.53 -17.49
C THR A 173 17.34 -4.28 -16.09
N TRP A 174 16.65 -4.78 -15.07
CA TRP A 174 17.16 -4.80 -13.70
C TRP A 174 18.45 -5.61 -13.61
N ALA A 175 18.47 -6.86 -14.05
CA ALA A 175 19.66 -7.71 -14.01
C ALA A 175 20.85 -7.08 -14.75
N LEU A 176 20.60 -6.46 -15.91
CA LEU A 176 21.61 -5.72 -16.66
C LEU A 176 22.09 -4.47 -15.91
N SER A 177 21.20 -3.73 -15.27
CA SER A 177 21.55 -2.56 -14.46
C SER A 177 22.41 -2.95 -13.24
N ALA A 178 22.07 -4.06 -12.58
CA ALA A 178 22.84 -4.63 -11.49
C ALA A 178 24.25 -5.04 -11.93
N ARG A 179 24.37 -5.67 -13.12
CA ARG A 179 25.64 -6.16 -13.64
C ARG A 179 26.55 -5.04 -14.15
N THR A 180 25.98 -4.04 -14.82
CA THR A 180 26.77 -2.96 -15.45
C THR A 180 27.07 -1.81 -14.50
N GLY A 181 26.37 -1.71 -13.37
CA GLY A 181 26.43 -0.56 -12.48
C GLY A 181 25.86 0.73 -13.11
N ARG A 182 25.21 0.61 -14.27
CA ARG A 182 24.60 1.72 -15.01
C ARG A 182 23.10 1.45 -15.19
N PRO A 183 22.25 2.48 -15.09
CA PRO A 183 20.82 2.29 -15.29
C PRO A 183 20.53 1.96 -16.76
N VAL A 184 20.04 0.74 -17.01
CA VAL A 184 19.56 0.30 -18.33
C VAL A 184 18.06 0.55 -18.36
N VAL A 185 17.65 1.79 -18.62
CA VAL A 185 16.24 2.19 -18.57
C VAL A 185 15.90 3.16 -19.70
N LEU A 186 14.63 3.17 -20.11
CA LEU A 186 14.09 4.17 -21.01
C LEU A 186 13.73 5.44 -20.21
N PRO A 187 14.00 6.64 -20.73
CA PRO A 187 13.62 7.90 -20.09
C PRO A 187 12.11 8.01 -19.89
N ASP A 188 11.68 8.49 -18.72
CA ASP A 188 10.26 8.63 -18.37
C ASP A 188 9.53 9.60 -19.30
N ARG A 189 10.23 10.63 -19.81
CA ARG A 189 9.71 11.55 -20.83
C ARG A 189 9.30 10.86 -22.15
N ILE A 190 9.76 9.64 -22.38
CA ILE A 190 9.38 8.81 -23.54
C ILE A 190 8.39 7.74 -23.07
N THR A 191 8.74 7.01 -22.02
CA THR A 191 7.96 5.85 -21.54
C THR A 191 6.55 6.23 -21.11
N LEU A 192 6.40 7.29 -20.29
CA LEU A 192 5.11 7.67 -19.72
C LEU A 192 4.16 8.26 -20.78
N PRO A 193 4.57 9.11 -21.74
CA PRO A 193 3.68 9.53 -22.83
C PRO A 193 3.31 8.42 -23.83
N LEU A 194 4.17 7.41 -24.02
CA LEU A 194 3.87 6.27 -24.89
C LEU A 194 2.86 5.29 -24.29
N LEU A 195 2.82 5.18 -22.96
CA LEU A 195 1.89 4.27 -22.27
C LEU A 195 0.40 4.54 -22.57
N PRO A 196 -0.15 5.78 -22.45
CA PRO A 196 -1.54 6.05 -22.76
C PRO A 196 -1.78 6.00 -24.27
N LEU A 197 -0.76 6.30 -25.09
CA LEU A 197 -0.84 6.09 -26.53
C LEU A 197 -1.01 4.60 -26.86
N ALA A 198 -0.30 3.71 -26.17
CA ALA A 198 -0.47 2.26 -26.31
C ALA A 198 -1.90 1.83 -25.94
N TRP A 199 -2.49 2.41 -24.89
CA TRP A 199 -3.89 2.14 -24.53
C TRP A 199 -4.86 2.61 -25.61
N LEU A 200 -4.68 3.82 -26.13
CA LEU A 200 -5.53 4.39 -27.18
C LEU A 200 -5.44 3.64 -28.50
N LEU A 201 -4.26 3.11 -28.84
CA LEU A 201 -4.02 2.38 -30.07
C LEU A 201 -4.40 0.89 -29.97
N ALA A 202 -4.66 0.36 -28.77
CA ALA A 202 -4.94 -1.07 -28.57
C ALA A 202 -6.06 -1.62 -29.49
N PRO A 203 -7.22 -0.97 -29.64
CA PRO A 203 -8.28 -1.46 -30.52
C PRO A 203 -7.87 -1.50 -32.00
N TYR A 204 -7.04 -0.56 -32.43
CA TYR A 204 -6.54 -0.48 -33.81
C TYR A 204 -5.46 -1.53 -34.11
N LEU A 205 -4.78 -2.02 -33.07
CA LEU A 205 -3.79 -3.09 -33.14
C LEU A 205 -4.42 -4.49 -32.97
N GLY A 206 -5.75 -4.58 -32.87
CA GLY A 206 -6.47 -5.84 -32.66
C GLY A 206 -6.41 -6.37 -31.23
N ALA A 207 -6.03 -5.54 -30.27
CA ALA A 207 -6.00 -5.87 -28.84
C ALA A 207 -7.20 -5.26 -28.10
N ASP A 208 -7.71 -5.97 -27.10
CA ASP A 208 -8.76 -5.48 -26.22
C ASP A 208 -8.22 -4.46 -25.22
N LEU A 209 -8.89 -3.30 -25.09
CA LEU A 209 -8.46 -2.20 -24.22
C LEU A 209 -8.33 -2.64 -22.76
N LEU A 210 -9.28 -3.44 -22.26
CA LEU A 210 -9.25 -3.90 -20.87
C LEU A 210 -8.07 -4.84 -20.62
N SER A 211 -7.78 -5.73 -21.58
CA SER A 211 -6.61 -6.62 -21.53
C SER A 211 -5.29 -5.85 -21.51
N THR A 212 -5.18 -4.79 -22.33
CA THR A 212 -4.00 -3.92 -22.41
C THR A 212 -3.80 -3.10 -21.13
N LEU A 213 -4.88 -2.53 -20.57
CA LEU A 213 -4.84 -1.82 -19.29
C LEU A 213 -4.42 -2.77 -18.16
N LYS A 214 -5.06 -3.94 -18.07
CA LYS A 214 -4.73 -4.96 -17.07
C LYS A 214 -3.27 -5.40 -17.20
N GLY A 215 -2.78 -5.63 -18.41
CA GLY A 215 -1.39 -5.99 -18.68
C GLY A 215 -0.39 -4.93 -18.20
N SER A 216 -0.72 -3.64 -18.40
CA SER A 216 0.08 -2.52 -17.92
C SER A 216 0.19 -2.49 -16.39
N PHE A 217 -0.96 -2.57 -15.70
CA PHE A 217 -1.01 -2.45 -14.25
C PHE A 217 -0.37 -3.66 -13.55
N LEU A 218 -0.64 -4.88 -14.05
CA LEU A 218 -0.02 -6.08 -13.50
C LEU A 218 1.51 -6.04 -13.62
N ALA A 219 2.03 -5.63 -14.77
CA ALA A 219 3.48 -5.58 -14.98
C ALA A 219 4.16 -4.49 -14.13
N ALA A 220 3.58 -3.29 -14.06
CA ALA A 220 4.06 -2.25 -13.16
C ALA A 220 4.01 -2.68 -11.70
N GLY A 221 2.89 -3.27 -11.26
CA GLY A 221 2.73 -3.74 -9.90
C GLY A 221 3.71 -4.83 -9.51
N GLY A 222 3.92 -5.81 -10.39
CA GLY A 222 4.87 -6.89 -10.19
C GLY A 222 6.27 -6.35 -9.96
N LEU A 223 6.69 -5.39 -10.78
CA LEU A 223 8.00 -4.79 -10.60
C LEU A 223 8.08 -3.84 -9.40
N ALA A 224 7.02 -3.09 -9.10
CA ALA A 224 6.98 -2.21 -7.93
C ALA A 224 7.08 -3.02 -6.63
N LEU A 225 6.33 -4.10 -6.47
CA LEU A 225 6.44 -4.93 -5.27
C LEU A 225 7.78 -5.69 -5.22
N ALA A 226 8.29 -6.18 -6.35
CA ALA A 226 9.60 -6.86 -6.36
C ALA A 226 10.76 -5.90 -6.07
N GLY A 227 10.78 -4.72 -6.70
CA GLY A 227 11.79 -3.69 -6.47
C GLY A 227 11.76 -3.17 -5.04
N GLY A 228 10.55 -2.97 -4.49
CA GLY A 228 10.42 -2.58 -3.11
C GLY A 228 10.86 -3.64 -2.11
N LEU A 229 10.67 -4.92 -2.43
CA LEU A 229 11.14 -6.02 -1.59
C LEU A 229 12.67 -6.11 -1.63
N TYR A 230 13.28 -5.89 -2.79
CA TYR A 230 14.74 -5.81 -2.92
C TYR A 230 15.33 -4.72 -2.03
N TRP A 231 14.76 -3.52 -2.06
CA TRP A 231 15.22 -2.41 -1.22
C TRP A 231 14.95 -2.64 0.27
N ALA A 232 13.89 -3.37 0.62
CA ALA A 232 13.59 -3.71 2.02
C ALA A 232 14.66 -4.62 2.67
N PHE A 233 15.33 -5.48 1.88
CA PHE A 233 16.38 -6.38 2.38
C PHE A 233 17.80 -5.82 2.22
N LYS A 234 17.99 -4.74 1.46
CA LYS A 234 19.32 -4.15 1.29
C LYS A 234 19.64 -3.27 2.50
N PRO A 235 20.71 -3.55 3.27
CA PRO A 235 21.09 -2.71 4.39
C PRO A 235 21.38 -1.30 3.87
N GLN A 236 20.68 -0.29 4.42
CA GLN A 236 20.96 1.10 4.15
C GLN A 236 22.35 1.42 4.74
N GLY A 237 23.35 1.60 3.88
CA GLY A 237 24.65 2.13 4.31
C GLY A 237 24.51 3.61 4.68
N GLU A 238 25.23 4.06 5.70
CA GLU A 238 25.20 5.43 6.25
C GLU A 238 25.65 6.55 5.27
N THR A 239 25.97 6.21 4.02
CA THR A 239 26.41 7.17 3.00
C THR A 239 25.76 6.85 1.66
N GLU A 240 24.59 7.40 1.42
CA GLU A 240 24.12 7.82 0.10
C GLU A 240 22.92 8.76 0.31
N GLU A 241 23.09 10.02 -0.10
CA GLU A 241 22.06 11.07 -0.09
C GLU A 241 20.75 10.56 -0.69
N GLU A 242 19.66 10.78 0.06
CA GLU A 242 18.27 10.36 -0.18
C GLU A 242 17.92 9.92 -1.61
N PRO A 243 17.48 8.66 -1.78
CA PRO A 243 16.58 8.31 -2.85
C PRO A 243 15.30 7.77 -2.21
N ILE A 244 14.53 8.62 -1.52
CA ILE A 244 13.15 8.26 -1.22
C ILE A 244 12.29 9.01 -2.20
N ALA A 245 12.08 8.37 -3.36
CA ALA A 245 10.94 8.64 -4.20
C ALA A 245 9.70 8.80 -3.31
N MET A 246 9.15 10.01 -3.27
CA MET A 246 7.89 10.33 -2.60
C MET A 246 6.88 9.20 -2.78
N GLY A 247 6.35 8.67 -1.67
CA GLY A 247 5.15 7.80 -1.68
C GLY A 247 5.35 6.31 -1.97
N TYR A 248 6.58 5.79 -2.00
CA TYR A 248 6.76 4.35 -2.28
C TYR A 248 6.22 3.43 -1.17
N GLY A 249 6.18 3.91 0.08
CA GLY A 249 5.47 3.23 1.18
C GLY A 249 3.98 3.05 0.89
N ASP A 250 3.34 4.07 0.31
CA ASP A 250 1.91 4.01 -0.04
C ASP A 250 1.64 3.00 -1.17
N VAL A 251 2.57 2.87 -2.12
CA VAL A 251 2.51 1.84 -3.18
C VAL A 251 2.53 0.45 -2.57
N LYS A 252 3.43 0.19 -1.62
CA LYS A 252 3.53 -1.09 -0.89
C LYS A 252 2.28 -1.37 -0.07
N LEU A 253 1.78 -0.37 0.66
CA LEU A 253 0.56 -0.49 1.46
C LEU A 253 -0.67 -0.73 0.58
N LEU A 254 -0.82 -0.02 -0.53
CA LEU A 254 -1.92 -0.24 -1.45
C LEU A 254 -1.84 -1.63 -2.11
N GLY A 255 -0.64 -2.09 -2.47
CA GLY A 255 -0.42 -3.48 -2.91
C GLY A 255 -0.81 -4.51 -1.84
N ALA A 256 -0.44 -4.26 -0.58
CA ALA A 256 -0.87 -5.09 0.54
C ALA A 256 -2.40 -5.10 0.68
N LEU A 257 -3.07 -3.94 0.63
CA LEU A 257 -4.53 -3.84 0.60
C LEU A 257 -5.12 -4.60 -0.60
N GLY A 258 -4.48 -4.56 -1.76
CA GLY A 258 -4.87 -5.33 -2.95
C GLY A 258 -4.91 -6.85 -2.72
N ALA A 259 -3.98 -7.40 -1.94
CA ALA A 259 -4.01 -8.82 -1.57
C ALA A 259 -5.21 -9.21 -0.71
N TRP A 260 -5.73 -8.29 0.11
CA TRP A 260 -6.90 -8.54 0.95
C TRP A 260 -8.21 -8.17 0.24
N LEU A 261 -8.21 -7.12 -0.57
CA LEU A 261 -9.42 -6.51 -1.11
C LEU A 261 -9.67 -6.87 -2.59
N GLY A 262 -8.69 -7.44 -3.29
CA GLY A 262 -8.74 -7.55 -4.74
C GLY A 262 -8.83 -6.16 -5.38
N LEU A 263 -9.71 -6.00 -6.37
CA LEU A 263 -9.98 -4.71 -7.02
C LEU A 263 -10.63 -3.66 -6.11
N TYR A 264 -11.25 -4.05 -5.00
CA TYR A 264 -11.81 -3.09 -4.03
C TYR A 264 -10.72 -2.27 -3.31
N SER A 265 -9.44 -2.62 -3.46
CA SER A 265 -8.33 -1.75 -3.08
C SER A 265 -8.33 -0.42 -3.83
N LEU A 266 -8.86 -0.35 -5.06
CA LEU A 266 -9.03 0.91 -5.78
C LEU A 266 -10.12 1.79 -5.16
N LEU A 267 -11.16 1.17 -4.59
CA LEU A 267 -12.14 1.89 -3.76
C LEU A 267 -11.47 2.39 -2.47
N ALA A 268 -10.61 1.59 -1.84
CA ALA A 268 -9.83 2.03 -0.68
C ALA A 268 -8.93 3.24 -1.01
N LEU A 269 -8.25 3.22 -2.16
CA LEU A 269 -7.47 4.35 -2.66
C LEU A 269 -8.36 5.59 -2.86
N PHE A 270 -9.49 5.45 -3.54
CA PHE A 270 -10.42 6.56 -3.76
C PHE A 270 -10.91 7.18 -2.43
N LEU A 271 -11.34 6.33 -1.48
CA LEU A 271 -11.76 6.78 -0.16
C LEU A 271 -10.63 7.43 0.63
N GLY A 272 -9.41 6.88 0.53
CA GLY A 272 -8.22 7.46 1.17
C GLY A 272 -7.90 8.86 0.64
N VAL A 273 -7.92 9.04 -0.68
CA VAL A 273 -7.75 10.36 -1.31
C VAL A 273 -8.87 11.32 -0.87
N LEU A 274 -10.12 10.87 -0.87
CA LEU A 274 -11.27 11.66 -0.44
C LEU A 274 -11.14 12.11 1.02
N PHE A 275 -10.88 11.19 1.95
CA PHE A 275 -10.73 11.52 3.37
C PHE A 275 -9.51 12.41 3.63
N GLY A 276 -8.38 12.13 2.99
CA GLY A 276 -7.18 12.96 3.10
C GLY A 276 -7.41 14.38 2.59
N ALA A 277 -8.10 14.54 1.47
CA ALA A 277 -8.47 15.84 0.92
C ALA A 277 -9.43 16.61 1.85
N LEU A 278 -10.47 15.95 2.37
CA LEU A 278 -11.43 16.58 3.29
C LEU A 278 -10.74 17.08 4.56
N VAL A 279 -9.91 16.24 5.19
CA VAL A 279 -9.19 16.63 6.40
C VAL A 279 -8.15 17.72 6.10
N GLY A 280 -7.43 17.62 4.99
CA GLY A 280 -6.46 18.64 4.61
C GLY A 280 -7.07 20.01 4.33
N LEU A 281 -8.25 20.04 3.71
CA LEU A 281 -9.02 21.27 3.51
C LEU A 281 -9.56 21.81 4.84
N ALA A 282 -10.13 20.95 5.69
CA ALA A 282 -10.72 21.34 6.96
C ALA A 282 -9.68 21.96 7.92
N PHE A 283 -8.49 21.37 8.01
CA PHE A 283 -7.43 21.83 8.91
C PHE A 283 -6.38 22.72 8.23
N ARG A 284 -6.56 23.04 6.94
CA ARG A 284 -5.63 23.84 6.11
C ARG A 284 -4.17 23.37 6.18
N GLN A 285 -3.98 22.06 6.33
CA GLN A 285 -2.64 21.47 6.39
C GLN A 285 -2.13 21.19 4.98
N ARG A 286 -0.88 21.60 4.72
CA ARG A 286 -0.23 21.40 3.41
C ARG A 286 0.49 20.06 3.28
N LYS A 287 0.86 19.44 4.40
CA LYS A 287 1.58 18.17 4.46
C LYS A 287 0.84 17.27 5.45
N ILE A 288 0.34 16.14 4.96
CA ILE A 288 -0.43 15.20 5.75
C ILE A 288 0.02 13.78 5.35
N PRO A 289 0.28 12.88 6.30
CA PRO A 289 0.57 11.49 6.00
C PRO A 289 -0.62 10.84 5.30
N PHE A 290 -0.36 10.12 4.20
CA PHE A 290 -1.43 9.52 3.37
C PHE A 290 -1.87 8.15 3.90
N GLY A 291 -0.97 7.39 4.52
CA GLY A 291 -1.18 6.05 5.03
C GLY A 291 -2.41 5.88 5.93
N PRO A 292 -2.71 6.79 6.90
CA PRO A 292 -3.89 6.68 7.76
C PRO A 292 -5.21 6.73 6.99
N TYR A 293 -5.28 7.59 5.96
CA TYR A 293 -6.49 7.70 5.14
C TYR A 293 -6.63 6.51 4.21
N LEU A 294 -5.51 6.02 3.67
CA LEU A 294 -5.49 4.82 2.87
C LEU A 294 -5.92 3.59 3.69
N ALA A 295 -5.42 3.46 4.92
CA ALA A 295 -5.82 2.41 5.86
C ALA A 295 -7.31 2.52 6.23
N LEU A 296 -7.82 3.73 6.49
CA LEU A 296 -9.25 3.97 6.72
C LEU A 296 -10.10 3.55 5.52
N GLY A 297 -9.68 3.94 4.31
CA GLY A 297 -10.31 3.50 3.06
C GLY A 297 -10.28 1.98 2.92
N GLY A 298 -9.18 1.33 3.31
CA GLY A 298 -9.01 -0.11 3.34
C GLY A 298 -10.00 -0.81 4.28
N ILE A 299 -10.18 -0.28 5.49
CA ILE A 299 -11.15 -0.80 6.47
C ILE A 299 -12.59 -0.68 5.92
N VAL A 300 -12.94 0.49 5.36
CA VAL A 300 -14.28 0.71 4.79
C VAL A 300 -14.51 -0.22 3.60
N ALA A 301 -13.54 -0.34 2.69
CA ALA A 301 -13.64 -1.23 1.54
C ALA A 301 -13.70 -2.71 1.94
N PHE A 302 -13.04 -3.12 3.03
CA PHE A 302 -13.08 -4.49 3.53
C PHE A 302 -14.48 -4.91 3.97
N PHE A 303 -15.17 -4.09 4.77
CA PHE A 303 -16.49 -4.43 5.30
C PHE A 303 -17.65 -4.06 4.37
N TYR A 304 -17.51 -2.97 3.61
CA TYR A 304 -18.62 -2.37 2.87
C TYR A 304 -18.35 -2.25 1.37
N GLY A 305 -17.19 -2.68 0.86
CA GLY A 305 -16.81 -2.47 -0.54
C GLY A 305 -17.83 -3.02 -1.54
N GLU A 306 -18.31 -4.24 -1.31
CA GLU A 306 -19.33 -4.84 -2.18
C GLU A 306 -20.67 -4.10 -2.13
N ALA A 307 -21.13 -3.74 -0.91
CA ALA A 307 -22.36 -2.99 -0.73
C ALA A 307 -22.29 -1.60 -1.39
N LEU A 308 -21.18 -0.90 -1.24
CA LEU A 308 -20.92 0.40 -1.86
C LEU A 308 -20.89 0.29 -3.39
N TRP A 309 -20.25 -0.74 -3.92
CA TRP A 309 -20.20 -0.99 -5.36
C TRP A 309 -21.60 -1.29 -5.93
N ARG A 310 -22.36 -2.18 -5.28
CA ARG A 310 -23.74 -2.48 -5.70
C ARG A 310 -24.65 -1.25 -5.61
N ALA A 311 -24.52 -0.43 -4.57
CA ALA A 311 -25.27 0.81 -4.43
C ALA A 311 -24.93 1.81 -5.54
N TYR A 312 -23.66 1.90 -5.92
CA TYR A 312 -23.21 2.75 -7.03
C TYR A 312 -23.77 2.29 -8.38
N LEU A 313 -23.73 0.98 -8.68
CA LEU A 313 -24.30 0.43 -9.90
C LEU A 313 -25.82 0.65 -9.97
N ALA A 314 -26.52 0.37 -8.87
CA ALA A 314 -27.96 0.63 -8.77
C ALA A 314 -28.31 2.12 -8.98
N TRP A 315 -27.50 3.03 -8.46
CA TRP A 315 -27.66 4.47 -8.70
C TRP A 315 -27.46 4.86 -10.17
N LEU A 316 -26.57 4.17 -10.89
CA LEU A 316 -26.38 4.32 -12.34
C LEU A 316 -27.46 3.61 -13.18
N GLY A 317 -28.33 2.80 -12.56
CA GLY A 317 -29.33 2.00 -13.26
C GLY A 317 -28.75 0.76 -13.97
N LEU A 318 -27.60 0.27 -13.53
CA LEU A 318 -26.95 -0.98 -13.99
C LEU A 318 -27.12 -2.08 -12.94
#